data_AF-T1ATM8-F1
#
_entry.id   AF-T1ATM8-F1
#
_cell.length_a   1.000
_cell.length_b   1.000
_cell.length_c   1.000
_cell.angle_alpha   90.00
_cell.angle_beta   90.00
_cell.angle_gamma   90.00
#
_symmetry.space_group_name_H-M   'P 1'
#
loop_
_entity.id
_entity.type
_entity.pdbx_description
1 polymer ?
#
loop_
_entity_poly.entity_id
_entity_poly.type
_entity_poly.pdbx_seq_one_letter_code
_entity_poly.pdbx_strand_id
1 'polypeptide(L)'
;PPRRTDSTVPAFDASSVCALAGDLAHRIHDPTDLGELESWLAEVGVILVTLLPLKSSKLDGAVMLLDDGSPVIGLTSRGDRMDGYVFTLLHELAHVCLGHLETVAVRADEDIVTATGLDGPEAEANRQAAEWILPEETPLPTGRPSMGTILQIAGRHR
;
A
#
# COMPACT_ATOMS: atom_id res chain seq x y z
N PRO A 1 23.89 11.39 5.64
CA PRO A 1 22.66 11.64 6.44
C PRO A 1 21.49 12.06 5.54
N PRO A 2 20.33 11.39 5.60
CA PRO A 2 19.15 11.90 4.93
C PRO A 2 18.81 13.26 5.54
N ARG A 3 18.64 14.25 4.67
CA ARG A 3 18.46 15.66 5.00
C ARG A 3 16.97 15.83 5.31
N ARG A 4 16.61 16.07 6.57
CA ARG A 4 15.26 16.52 6.93
C ARG A 4 15.02 17.85 6.23
N THR A 5 14.14 17.87 5.23
CA THR A 5 13.43 19.08 4.86
C THR A 5 12.32 19.24 5.89
N ASP A 6 12.29 20.42 6.49
CA ASP A 6 11.21 20.91 7.35
C ASP A 6 9.96 21.04 6.47
N SER A 7 9.26 19.92 6.22
CA SER A 7 8.00 19.95 5.49
C SER A 7 6.90 20.19 6.51
N THR A 8 6.32 21.39 6.47
CA THR A 8 5.04 21.70 7.10
C THR A 8 3.97 20.88 6.40
N VAL A 9 3.83 19.62 6.80
CA VAL A 9 2.75 18.76 6.37
C VAL A 9 1.47 19.30 7.01
N PRO A 10 0.37 19.52 6.27
CA PRO A 10 -0.93 19.85 6.85
C PRO A 10 -1.36 18.82 7.89
N ALA A 11 -2.28 19.21 8.78
CA ALA A 11 -2.81 18.30 9.79
C ALA A 11 -3.41 17.05 9.12
N PHE A 12 -3.09 15.88 9.67
CA PHE A 12 -3.58 14.59 9.21
C PHE A 12 -5.11 14.54 9.17
N ASP A 13 -5.65 14.14 8.01
CA ASP A 13 -7.07 13.82 7.81
C ASP A 13 -7.21 12.46 7.13
N ALA A 14 -7.71 11.47 7.88
CA ALA A 14 -7.92 10.12 7.39
C ALA A 14 -8.81 10.07 6.13
N SER A 15 -9.83 10.95 6.03
CA SER A 15 -10.71 10.96 4.85
C SER A 15 -9.97 11.36 3.59
N SER A 16 -9.11 12.37 3.68
CA SER A 16 -8.26 12.83 2.57
C SER A 16 -7.24 11.77 2.17
N VAL A 17 -6.68 11.03 3.14
CA VAL A 17 -5.78 9.90 2.87
C VAL A 17 -6.49 8.80 2.09
N CYS A 18 -7.71 8.41 2.48
CA CYS A 18 -8.43 7.34 1.80
C CYS A 18 -8.86 7.73 0.38
N ALA A 19 -9.25 8.99 0.18
CA ALA A 19 -9.55 9.51 -1.14
C ALA A 19 -8.31 9.46 -2.05
N LEU A 20 -7.15 9.92 -1.55
CA LEU A 20 -5.91 9.83 -2.29
C LEU A 20 -5.53 8.38 -2.60
N ALA A 21 -5.66 7.46 -1.64
CA ALA A 21 -5.29 6.06 -1.82
C ALA A 21 -6.11 5.37 -2.93
N GLY A 22 -7.42 5.64 -3.01
CA GLY A 22 -8.27 5.15 -4.10
C GLY A 22 -7.90 5.72 -5.48
N ASP A 23 -7.36 6.94 -5.51
CA ASP A 23 -6.90 7.57 -6.75
C ASP A 23 -5.48 7.12 -7.15
N LEU A 24 -4.61 6.75 -6.20
CA LEU A 24 -3.19 6.44 -6.46
C LEU A 24 -3.01 5.31 -7.47
N ALA A 25 -3.83 4.26 -7.38
CA ALA A 25 -3.79 3.13 -8.31
C ALA A 25 -4.07 3.57 -9.77
N HIS A 26 -4.80 4.66 -9.97
CA HIS A 26 -5.10 5.24 -11.27
C HIS A 26 -4.09 6.30 -11.72
N ARG A 27 -3.31 6.87 -10.79
CA ARG A 27 -2.31 7.91 -11.08
C ARG A 27 -0.92 7.34 -11.40
N ILE A 28 -0.59 6.16 -10.88
CA ILE A 28 0.70 5.51 -11.07
C ILE A 28 0.59 4.58 -12.29
N HIS A 29 1.12 5.03 -13.42
CA HIS A 29 1.15 4.28 -14.67
C HIS A 29 2.53 3.67 -14.94
N ASP A 30 3.58 4.38 -14.56
CA ASP A 30 4.95 3.95 -14.78
C ASP A 30 5.90 4.37 -13.64
N PRO A 31 7.14 3.86 -13.60
CA PRO A 31 8.06 4.10 -12.49
C PRO A 31 8.42 5.57 -12.26
N THR A 32 8.23 6.45 -13.26
CA THR A 32 8.51 7.89 -13.10
C THR A 32 7.49 8.57 -12.20
N ASP A 33 6.24 8.08 -12.17
CA ASP A 33 5.18 8.59 -11.28
C ASP A 33 5.50 8.36 -9.80
N LEU A 34 6.35 7.37 -9.48
CA LEU A 34 6.79 7.12 -8.11
C LEU A 34 7.56 8.30 -7.51
N GLY A 35 8.12 9.19 -8.34
CA GLY A 35 8.80 10.40 -7.89
C GLY A 35 7.88 11.43 -7.24
N GLU A 36 6.58 11.36 -7.50
CA GLU A 36 5.58 12.31 -6.98
C GLU A 36 4.94 11.85 -5.66
N LEU A 37 5.17 10.60 -5.25
CA LEU A 37 4.52 9.99 -4.08
C LEU A 37 4.75 10.77 -2.79
N GLU A 38 5.98 11.23 -2.54
CA GLU A 38 6.29 12.02 -1.35
C GLU A 38 5.47 13.33 -1.32
N SER A 39 5.28 13.97 -2.48
CA SER A 39 4.51 15.20 -2.59
C SER A 39 3.02 14.94 -2.36
N TRP A 40 2.44 13.96 -3.06
CA TRP A 40 1.01 13.64 -2.92
C TRP A 40 0.63 13.23 -1.50
N LEU A 41 1.48 12.43 -0.84
CA LEU A 41 1.24 12.00 0.54
C LEU A 41 1.40 13.16 1.53
N ALA A 42 2.37 14.04 1.31
CA ALA A 42 2.55 15.23 2.13
C ALA A 42 1.32 16.14 2.06
N GLU A 43 0.63 16.26 0.92
CA GLU A 43 -0.59 17.07 0.79
C GLU A 43 -1.74 16.61 1.72
N VAL A 44 -1.74 15.34 2.15
CA VAL A 44 -2.80 14.75 2.99
C VAL A 44 -2.36 14.45 4.43
N GLY A 45 -1.20 14.95 4.87
CA GLY A 45 -0.76 14.72 6.25
C GLY A 45 0.15 13.51 6.46
N VAL A 46 0.55 12.80 5.39
CA VAL A 46 1.31 11.54 5.49
C VAL A 46 2.77 11.74 5.10
N ILE A 47 3.68 11.29 5.95
CA ILE A 47 5.13 11.36 5.69
C ILE A 47 5.58 10.02 5.12
N LEU A 48 6.10 10.02 3.89
CA LEU A 48 6.73 8.84 3.29
C LEU A 48 8.24 8.83 3.54
N VAL A 49 8.76 7.69 3.99
CA VAL A 49 10.20 7.48 4.17
C VAL A 49 10.63 6.21 3.44
N THR A 50 11.46 6.39 2.41
CA THR A 50 12.07 5.25 1.71
C THR A 50 13.31 4.76 2.46
N LEU A 51 13.30 3.49 2.85
CA LEU A 51 14.38 2.82 3.58
C LEU A 51 15.15 1.88 2.66
N LEU A 52 16.48 1.83 2.84
CA LEU A 52 17.32 0.86 2.15
C LEU A 52 16.98 -0.56 2.66
N PRO A 53 16.76 -1.53 1.75
CA PRO A 53 16.49 -2.90 2.14
C PRO A 53 17.67 -3.51 2.91
N LEU A 54 17.53 -3.73 4.22
CA LEU A 54 18.52 -4.46 5.01
C LEU A 54 18.54 -5.92 4.59
N LYS A 55 19.69 -6.46 4.13
CA LYS A 55 19.83 -7.79 3.48
C LYS A 55 19.17 -9.00 4.19
N SER A 56 18.77 -8.87 5.47
CA SER A 56 18.13 -9.92 6.27
C SER A 56 16.76 -9.52 6.87
N SER A 57 16.27 -8.31 6.61
CA SER A 57 14.96 -7.87 7.10
C SER A 57 13.86 -8.27 6.13
N LYS A 58 12.82 -8.95 6.65
CA LYS A 58 11.56 -9.24 5.94
C LYS A 58 10.58 -8.07 6.00
N LEU A 59 10.97 -6.90 6.53
CA LEU A 59 10.10 -5.74 6.59
C LEU A 59 9.97 -5.11 5.21
N ASP A 60 8.72 -4.98 4.76
CA ASP A 60 8.38 -4.36 3.49
C ASP A 60 7.82 -2.95 3.69
N GLY A 61 6.97 -2.80 4.70
CA GLY A 61 6.36 -1.53 5.06
C GLY A 61 6.09 -1.44 6.56
N ALA A 62 5.82 -0.22 7.05
CA ALA A 62 5.33 0.03 8.40
C ALA A 62 4.61 1.38 8.48
N VAL A 63 3.61 1.47 9.37
CA VAL A 63 2.96 2.71 9.78
C VAL A 63 3.27 3.01 11.24
N MET A 64 3.68 4.25 11.51
CA MET A 64 3.87 4.76 12.87
C MET A 64 3.32 6.18 13.00
N LEU A 65 2.85 6.57 14.19
CA LEU A 65 2.53 7.97 14.49
C LEU A 65 3.72 8.70 15.12
N LEU A 66 3.90 9.96 14.74
CA LEU A 66 4.73 10.89 15.48
C LEU A 66 3.99 11.43 16.71
N ASP A 67 4.73 12.05 17.63
CA ASP A 67 4.18 12.69 18.83
C ASP A 67 3.14 13.77 18.51
N ASP A 68 3.18 14.36 17.31
CA ASP A 68 2.21 15.35 16.82
C ASP A 68 0.97 14.74 16.14
N GLY A 69 0.89 13.41 16.08
CA GLY A 69 -0.22 12.67 15.46
C GLY A 69 -0.09 12.46 13.95
N SER A 70 1.02 12.87 13.33
CA SER A 70 1.24 12.65 11.89
C SER A 70 1.62 11.19 11.60
N PRO A 71 0.94 10.49 10.67
CA PRO A 71 1.36 9.17 10.23
C PRO A 71 2.62 9.22 9.36
N VAL A 72 3.54 8.32 9.67
CA VAL A 72 4.77 8.05 8.91
C VAL A 72 4.68 6.66 8.33
N ILE A 73 4.79 6.57 7.01
CA ILE A 73 4.87 5.32 6.27
C ILE A 73 6.33 5.07 5.91
N GLY A 74 6.90 3.99 6.42
CA GLY A 74 8.21 3.51 6.01
C GLY A 74 8.05 2.42 4.96
N LEU A 75 8.72 2.53 3.80
CA LEU A 75 8.74 1.47 2.77
C LEU A 75 10.16 1.02 2.48
N THR A 76 10.35 -0.27 2.22
CA THR A 76 11.62 -0.78 1.69
C THR A 76 11.51 -1.03 0.19
N SER A 77 12.39 -0.41 -0.60
CA SER A 77 12.45 -0.63 -2.05
C SER A 77 13.19 -1.94 -2.33
N ARG A 78 12.50 -3.08 -2.17
CA ARG A 78 13.10 -4.41 -2.34
C ARG A 78 12.39 -5.17 -3.45
N GLY A 79 13.12 -5.46 -4.52
CA GLY A 79 12.59 -6.09 -5.72
C GLY A 79 12.43 -5.08 -6.86
N ASP A 80 12.58 -5.56 -8.10
CA ASP A 80 12.58 -4.76 -9.33
C ASP A 80 11.17 -4.56 -9.91
N ARG A 81 10.13 -4.70 -9.08
CA ARG A 81 8.75 -4.62 -9.56
C ARG A 81 7.97 -3.52 -8.86
N MET A 82 7.50 -2.58 -9.67
CA MET A 82 6.65 -1.46 -9.29
C MET A 82 5.34 -1.92 -8.63
N ASP A 83 4.75 -3.02 -9.13
CA ASP A 83 3.48 -3.57 -8.64
C ASP A 83 3.52 -3.90 -7.13
N GLY A 84 4.58 -4.56 -6.68
CA GLY A 84 4.76 -4.92 -5.28
C GLY A 84 4.99 -3.70 -4.39
N TYR A 85 5.76 -2.72 -4.86
CA TYR A 85 5.98 -1.47 -4.12
C TYR A 85 4.68 -0.68 -3.93
N VAL A 86 3.89 -0.53 -5.00
CA VAL A 86 2.61 0.17 -4.95
C VAL A 86 1.61 -0.59 -4.06
N PHE A 87 1.57 -1.92 -4.13
CA PHE A 87 0.72 -2.72 -3.25
C PHE A 87 1.08 -2.51 -1.77
N THR A 88 2.37 -2.57 -1.42
CA THR A 88 2.82 -2.31 -0.04
C THR A 88 2.44 -0.90 0.39
N LEU A 89 2.64 0.12 -0.45
CA LEU A 89 2.21 1.48 -0.12
C LEU A 89 0.70 1.56 0.17
N LEU A 90 -0.13 0.98 -0.70
CA LEU A 90 -1.58 0.98 -0.53
C LEU A 90 -2.01 0.18 0.71
N HIS A 91 -1.30 -0.90 1.05
CA HIS A 91 -1.50 -1.64 2.29
C HIS A 91 -1.23 -0.76 3.53
N GLU A 92 -0.13 -0.03 3.57
CA GLU A 92 0.16 0.90 4.67
C GLU A 92 -0.87 2.05 4.74
N LEU A 93 -1.31 2.57 3.59
CA LEU A 93 -2.37 3.58 3.55
C LEU A 93 -3.72 3.05 4.05
N ALA A 94 -4.02 1.78 3.77
CA ALA A 94 -5.20 1.13 4.31
C ALA A 94 -5.14 1.05 5.85
N HIS A 95 -3.97 0.75 6.43
CA HIS A 95 -3.78 0.82 7.87
C HIS A 95 -4.09 2.22 8.43
N VAL A 96 -3.61 3.28 7.77
CA VAL A 96 -3.95 4.66 8.16
C VAL A 96 -5.45 4.92 8.10
N CYS A 97 -6.11 4.52 7.00
CA CYS A 97 -7.54 4.67 6.78
C CYS A 97 -8.42 3.95 7.80
N LEU A 98 -8.02 2.74 8.17
CA LEU A 98 -8.76 1.87 9.08
C LEU A 98 -8.46 2.16 10.56
N GLY A 99 -7.55 3.11 10.84
CA GLY A 99 -7.14 3.48 12.20
C GLY A 99 -6.16 2.49 12.84
N HIS A 100 -5.50 1.66 12.04
CA HIS A 100 -4.46 0.73 12.47
C HIS A 100 -3.09 1.45 12.54
N LEU A 101 -2.93 2.42 13.44
CA LEU A 101 -1.84 3.41 13.37
C LEU A 101 -0.49 2.97 13.98
N GLU A 102 -0.37 1.70 14.38
CA GLU A 102 0.86 1.08 14.89
C GLU A 102 1.01 -0.35 14.34
N THR A 103 1.31 -0.47 13.04
CA THR A 103 1.43 -1.77 12.35
C THR A 103 2.71 -1.88 11.54
N VAL A 104 3.11 -3.12 11.26
CA VAL A 104 4.36 -3.44 10.56
C VAL A 104 4.08 -4.58 9.58
N ALA A 105 4.19 -4.30 8.28
CA ALA A 105 4.03 -5.30 7.24
C ALA A 105 5.33 -6.09 7.01
N VAL A 106 5.18 -7.42 6.97
CA VAL A 106 6.29 -8.37 6.78
C VAL A 106 6.05 -9.21 5.52
N ARG A 107 7.08 -9.32 4.69
CA ARG A 107 7.12 -10.13 3.47
C ARG A 107 6.86 -11.61 3.80
N ALA A 108 5.76 -12.13 3.28
CA ALA A 108 5.37 -13.53 3.41
C ALA A 108 6.01 -14.40 2.32
N ASP A 109 7.33 -14.31 2.13
CA ASP A 109 8.04 -15.29 1.31
C ASP A 109 8.45 -16.48 2.21
N GLU A 110 7.80 -17.60 1.93
CA GLU A 110 7.87 -18.94 2.55
C GLU A 110 7.25 -19.06 3.97
N ASP A 111 6.12 -19.78 4.03
CA ASP A 111 5.51 -20.43 5.20
C ASP A 111 5.08 -19.58 6.39
N ILE A 112 4.58 -18.36 6.17
CA ILE A 112 3.87 -17.69 7.23
C ILE A 112 2.58 -17.06 6.70
N VAL A 113 1.53 -17.88 6.68
CA VAL A 113 0.20 -17.47 7.15
C VAL A 113 0.44 -16.92 8.57
N THR A 114 0.74 -15.62 8.69
CA THR A 114 1.06 -14.98 9.97
C THR A 114 -0.19 -14.96 10.84
N ALA A 115 -0.35 -16.03 11.62
CA ALA A 115 -0.78 -16.08 13.02
C ALA A 115 -1.98 -15.21 13.49
N THR A 116 -2.79 -14.72 12.56
CA THR A 116 -4.10 -14.11 12.70
C THR A 116 -4.85 -14.56 11.45
N GLY A 117 -6.05 -15.13 11.59
CA GLY A 117 -6.74 -15.83 10.50
C GLY A 117 -7.12 -14.94 9.31
N LEU A 118 -8.18 -15.32 8.59
CA LEU A 118 -8.81 -14.49 7.56
C LEU A 118 -9.38 -13.15 8.11
N ASP A 119 -9.25 -12.94 9.43
CA ASP A 119 -9.79 -11.86 10.22
C ASP A 119 -8.65 -11.18 11.00
N GLY A 120 -8.58 -9.85 10.93
CA GLY A 120 -7.59 -9.03 11.64
C GLY A 120 -7.16 -7.77 10.87
N PRO A 121 -6.41 -6.86 11.51
CA PRO A 121 -5.97 -5.60 10.90
C PRO A 121 -5.22 -5.76 9.57
N GLU A 122 -4.32 -6.75 9.50
CA GLU A 122 -3.54 -7.09 8.29
C GLU A 122 -4.42 -7.62 7.16
N ALA A 123 -5.43 -8.44 7.49
CA ALA A 123 -6.35 -8.99 6.52
C ALA A 123 -7.27 -7.90 5.95
N GLU A 124 -7.72 -6.97 6.79
CA GLU A 124 -8.53 -5.83 6.37
C GLU A 124 -7.71 -4.85 5.52
N ALA A 125 -6.47 -4.54 5.90
CA ALA A 125 -5.58 -3.69 5.10
C ALA A 125 -5.29 -4.31 3.72
N ASN A 126 -5.04 -5.62 3.66
CA ASN A 126 -4.88 -6.35 2.40
C ASN A 126 -6.14 -6.30 1.52
N ARG A 127 -7.33 -6.45 2.11
CA ARG A 127 -8.61 -6.35 1.38
C ARG A 127 -8.78 -4.95 0.79
N GLN A 128 -8.60 -3.92 1.62
CA GLN A 128 -8.78 -2.54 1.19
C GLN A 128 -7.78 -2.13 0.10
N ALA A 129 -6.51 -2.53 0.23
CA ALA A 129 -5.50 -2.28 -0.80
C ALA A 129 -5.83 -2.99 -2.13
N ALA A 130 -6.31 -4.23 -2.05
CA ALA A 130 -6.76 -4.95 -3.23
C ALA A 130 -7.97 -4.29 -3.90
N GLU A 131 -8.93 -3.77 -3.11
CA GLU A 131 -10.08 -3.03 -3.63
C GLU A 131 -9.68 -1.76 -4.38
N TRP A 132 -8.66 -1.02 -3.90
CA TRP A 132 -8.16 0.16 -4.61
C TRP A 132 -7.43 -0.16 -5.92
N ILE A 133 -6.79 -1.33 -6.01
CA ILE A 133 -6.07 -1.76 -7.22
C ILE A 133 -7.02 -2.37 -8.24
N LEU A 134 -8.04 -3.10 -7.79
CA LEU A 134 -8.96 -3.79 -8.67
C LEU A 134 -9.94 -2.77 -9.29
N PRO A 135 -9.99 -2.63 -10.62
CA PRO A 135 -11.05 -1.87 -11.26
C PRO A 135 -12.40 -2.48 -10.85
N GLU A 136 -13.40 -1.65 -10.51
CA GLU A 136 -14.76 -2.07 -10.13
C GLU A 136 -15.39 -3.09 -11.11
N GLU A 137 -14.86 -3.19 -12.34
CA GLU A 137 -15.33 -4.07 -13.41
C GLU A 137 -14.49 -5.32 -13.66
N THR A 138 -13.82 -5.91 -12.66
CA THR A 138 -13.27 -7.27 -12.82
C THR A 138 -14.27 -8.28 -12.24
N PRO A 139 -15.26 -8.78 -13.02
CA PRO A 139 -16.16 -9.81 -12.54
C PRO A 139 -15.35 -11.07 -12.28
N LEU A 140 -14.98 -11.27 -11.02
CA LEU A 140 -14.42 -12.53 -10.58
C LEU A 140 -15.50 -13.60 -10.69
N PRO A 141 -15.21 -14.73 -11.34
CA PRO A 141 -16.19 -15.78 -11.53
C PRO A 141 -16.61 -16.31 -10.16
N THR A 142 -17.91 -16.21 -9.86
CA THR A 142 -18.48 -16.82 -8.67
C THR A 142 -18.44 -18.34 -8.82
N GLY A 143 -17.60 -19.02 -8.03
CA GLY A 143 -17.40 -20.48 -8.08
C GLY A 143 -16.04 -20.88 -8.68
N ARG A 144 -15.82 -22.18 -8.92
CA ARG A 144 -14.59 -22.65 -9.59
C ARG A 144 -14.66 -22.29 -11.08
N PRO A 145 -13.78 -21.42 -11.59
CA PRO A 145 -13.84 -21.03 -12.99
C PRO A 145 -13.40 -22.14 -13.93
N SER A 146 -13.96 -22.14 -15.14
CA SER A 146 -13.45 -22.93 -16.24
C SER A 146 -12.24 -22.24 -16.89
N MET A 147 -11.39 -23.00 -17.57
CA MET A 147 -10.27 -22.41 -18.35
C MET A 147 -10.76 -21.41 -19.41
N GLY A 148 -11.93 -21.63 -20.00
CA GLY A 148 -12.53 -20.69 -20.95
C GLY A 148 -12.86 -19.34 -20.32
N THR A 149 -13.37 -19.36 -19.08
CA THR A 149 -13.68 -18.14 -18.31
C THR A 149 -12.41 -17.37 -17.95
N ILE A 150 -11.35 -18.05 -17.52
CA ILE A 150 -10.07 -17.42 -17.20
C ILE A 150 -9.45 -16.76 -18.43
N LEU A 151 -9.46 -17.44 -19.58
CA LEU A 151 -8.93 -16.89 -20.83
C LEU A 151 -9.73 -15.67 -21.31
N GLN A 152 -11.05 -15.66 -21.09
CA GLN A 152 -11.91 -14.54 -21.45
C GLN A 152 -11.68 -13.30 -20.57
N ILE A 153 -11.43 -13.49 -19.28
CA ILE A 153 -11.10 -12.41 -18.34
C ILE A 153 -9.69 -11.87 -18.63
N ALA A 154 -8.70 -12.75 -18.79
CA ALA A 154 -7.32 -12.36 -19.10
C ALA A 154 -7.18 -11.62 -20.45
N GLY A 155 -8.08 -11.88 -21.40
CA GLY A 155 -8.12 -11.19 -22.69
C GLY A 155 -8.71 -9.78 -22.65
N ARG A 156 -9.43 -9.41 -21.58
CA ARG A 156 -10.10 -8.10 -21.44
C ARG A 156 -9.24 -6.99 -20.84
N HIS A 157 -8.16 -7.34 -20.14
CA HIS A 157 -7.28 -6.39 -19.43
C HIS A 157 -5.89 -6.27 -20.09
N ARG A 158 -5.83 -6.23 -21.43
CA ARG A 158 -4.61 -5.94 -22.19
C ARG A 158 -4.59 -4.49 -22.66
#